data_AF-F0ZQ11-F1
#
_entry.id   AF-F0ZQ11-F1
#
_cell.length_a   1.000
_cell.length_b   1.000
_cell.length_c   1.000
_cell.angle_alpha   90.00
_cell.angle_beta   90.00
_cell.angle_gamma   90.00
#
_symmetry.space_group_name_H-M   'P 1'
#
loop_
_entity.id
_entity.type
_entity.pdbx_description
1 polymer ?
#
loop_
_entity_poly.entity_id
_entity_poly.type
_entity_poly.pdbx_seq_one_letter_code
_entity_poly.pdbx_strand_id
1 'polypeptide(L)'
;MTQQKDNKQVNFPWQRLVAGAIAGTADVWACHPLDRIKTQLQNNPGKTIPATFKDIVSKGKGFTGGVYSLYEGILPMTAEAVFKVGIRYFAFSWFTEQYKNTVYNGRTLTKGEGFVSNLVGGAFAGTIESFVVVIPCELLKVRHMTQEHNKSFGTVFKDVLREEGFRGLYKGGSATLLRQITNHMIRFPTFYAITDYLKKGDHSVHLPVWQNLTAGGLAGTASTLFNNPLDTIKTRMQKQGQNQTSMQVVREIYKENGLKGFWAGCVPRILRVAPGQAITWAVVELVMGFLQPNKSH
;
A
#
# COMPACT_ATOMS: atom_id res chain seq x y z
N MET A 1 34.07 41.64 -2.06
CA MET A 1 33.59 40.64 -1.08
C MET A 1 32.11 40.41 -1.34
N THR A 2 31.81 39.52 -2.29
CA THR A 2 30.45 39.26 -2.75
C THR A 2 30.00 37.97 -2.06
N GLN A 3 29.15 38.10 -1.04
CA GLN A 3 28.53 36.94 -0.38
C GLN A 3 27.59 36.28 -1.38
N GLN A 4 28.03 35.13 -1.89
CA GLN A 4 27.23 34.22 -2.70
C GLN A 4 26.18 33.61 -1.76
N LYS A 5 24.92 34.01 -1.91
CA LYS A 5 23.77 33.35 -1.30
C LYS A 5 23.75 31.91 -1.83
N ASP A 6 24.22 30.97 -1.02
CA ASP A 6 24.01 29.55 -1.27
C ASP A 6 22.50 29.28 -1.29
N ASN A 7 21.97 29.21 -2.50
CA ASN A 7 20.68 28.61 -2.81
C ASN A 7 20.69 27.20 -2.21
N LYS A 8 20.03 27.02 -1.05
CA LYS A 8 19.63 25.70 -0.56
C LYS A 8 18.58 25.15 -1.53
N GLN A 9 19.04 24.69 -2.70
CA GLN A 9 18.22 23.86 -3.58
C GLN A 9 17.83 22.62 -2.77
N VAL A 10 16.55 22.54 -2.42
CA VAL A 10 15.92 21.32 -1.98
C VAL A 10 16.09 20.34 -3.13
N ASN A 11 17.12 19.50 -3.05
CA ASN A 11 17.43 18.49 -4.05
C ASN A 11 16.32 17.42 -3.97
N PHE A 12 15.17 17.72 -4.56
CA PHE A 12 14.06 16.80 -4.67
C PHE A 12 14.54 15.65 -5.57
N PRO A 13 14.68 14.42 -5.06
CA PRO A 13 15.22 13.33 -5.86
C PRO A 13 14.12 12.84 -6.80
N TRP A 14 13.80 13.63 -7.82
CA TRP A 14 12.78 13.34 -8.83
C TRP A 14 12.98 11.96 -9.46
N GLN A 15 14.25 11.53 -9.58
CA GLN A 15 14.63 10.19 -10.04
C GLN A 15 14.05 9.08 -9.16
N ARG A 16 14.04 9.27 -7.82
CA ARG A 16 13.45 8.30 -6.88
C ARG A 16 11.93 8.32 -6.92
N LEU A 17 11.32 9.47 -7.18
CA LEU A 17 9.88 9.57 -7.40
C LEU A 17 9.49 8.81 -8.68
N VAL A 18 10.21 9.04 -9.78
CA VAL A 18 9.98 8.36 -11.06
C VAL A 18 10.21 6.87 -10.94
N ALA A 19 11.32 6.44 -10.33
CA ALA A 19 11.58 5.03 -10.06
C ALA A 19 10.49 4.39 -9.18
N GLY A 20 10.04 5.09 -8.13
CA GLY A 20 8.96 4.62 -7.28
C GLY A 20 7.61 4.52 -8.01
N ALA A 21 7.29 5.48 -8.89
CA ALA A 21 6.08 5.46 -9.69
C ALA A 21 6.09 4.29 -10.69
N ILE A 22 7.19 4.13 -11.43
CA ILE A 22 7.34 3.04 -12.41
C ILE A 22 7.29 1.68 -11.69
N ALA A 23 7.99 1.52 -10.58
CA ALA A 23 7.96 0.29 -9.78
C ALA A 23 6.56 -0.02 -9.24
N GLY A 24 5.84 0.99 -8.73
CA GLY A 24 4.46 0.83 -8.27
C GLY A 24 3.53 0.41 -9.40
N THR A 25 3.69 0.98 -10.60
CA THR A 25 2.91 0.55 -11.78
C THR A 25 3.27 -0.86 -12.21
N ALA A 26 4.56 -1.24 -12.24
CA ALA A 26 4.98 -2.58 -12.61
C ALA A 26 4.43 -3.65 -11.65
N ASP A 27 4.43 -3.39 -10.34
CA ASP A 27 3.80 -4.27 -9.34
C ASP A 27 2.30 -4.43 -9.58
N VAL A 28 1.59 -3.32 -9.83
CA VAL A 28 0.17 -3.36 -10.19
C VAL A 28 -0.05 -4.24 -11.41
N TRP A 29 0.73 -4.07 -12.47
CA TRP A 29 0.58 -4.85 -13.70
C TRP A 29 0.91 -6.33 -13.52
N ALA A 30 1.92 -6.67 -12.73
CA ALA A 30 2.27 -8.05 -12.44
C ALA A 30 1.22 -8.75 -11.57
N CYS A 31 0.68 -8.05 -10.57
CA CYS A 31 -0.25 -8.63 -9.59
C CYS A 31 -1.73 -8.54 -10.00
N HIS A 32 -2.09 -7.71 -10.99
CA HIS A 32 -3.48 -7.46 -11.37
C HIS A 32 -4.30 -8.72 -11.67
N PRO A 33 -3.79 -9.72 -12.42
CA PRO A 33 -4.57 -10.93 -12.72
C PRO A 33 -4.95 -11.69 -11.46
N LEU A 34 -4.02 -11.83 -10.51
CA LEU A 34 -4.25 -12.50 -9.22
C LEU A 34 -5.26 -11.73 -8.37
N ASP A 35 -5.16 -10.40 -8.38
CA ASP A 35 -6.08 -9.53 -7.64
C ASP A 35 -7.50 -9.63 -8.15
N ARG A 36 -7.68 -9.66 -9.46
CA ARG A 36 -9.00 -9.82 -10.08
C ARG A 36 -9.61 -11.19 -9.77
N ILE A 37 -8.83 -12.26 -9.85
CA ILE A 37 -9.33 -13.62 -9.53
C ILE A 37 -9.74 -13.67 -8.06
N LYS A 38 -8.92 -13.10 -7.17
CA LYS A 38 -9.20 -13.04 -5.74
C LYS A 38 -10.49 -12.28 -5.45
N THR A 39 -10.70 -11.10 -6.03
CA THR A 39 -11.90 -10.30 -5.78
C THR A 39 -13.16 -10.99 -6.30
N GLN A 40 -13.11 -11.60 -7.49
CA GLN A 40 -14.23 -12.38 -8.03
C GLN A 40 -14.58 -13.59 -7.16
N LEU A 41 -13.58 -14.29 -6.62
CA LEU A 41 -13.79 -15.42 -5.70
C LEU A 41 -14.33 -14.97 -4.33
N GLN A 42 -13.98 -13.77 -3.87
CA GLN A 42 -14.53 -13.18 -2.64
C GLN A 42 -15.99 -12.78 -2.78
N ASN A 43 -16.39 -12.31 -3.97
CA ASN A 43 -17.76 -11.91 -4.29
C ASN A 43 -18.66 -13.11 -4.61
N ASN A 44 -18.11 -14.20 -5.15
CA ASN A 44 -18.84 -15.42 -5.51
C ASN A 44 -18.35 -16.65 -4.71
N PRO A 45 -18.72 -16.80 -3.43
CA PRO A 45 -18.33 -17.93 -2.60
C PRO A 45 -18.91 -19.24 -3.16
N GLY A 46 -18.04 -20.17 -3.60
CA GLY A 46 -18.43 -21.46 -4.16
C GLY A 46 -17.76 -21.82 -5.50
N LYS A 47 -17.14 -20.85 -6.19
CA LYS A 47 -16.39 -21.10 -7.42
C LYS A 47 -14.92 -21.44 -7.14
N THR A 48 -14.41 -22.50 -7.75
CA THR A 48 -12.98 -22.87 -7.71
C THR A 48 -12.15 -21.91 -8.57
N ILE A 49 -10.87 -21.70 -8.22
CA ILE A 49 -9.94 -20.82 -8.96
C ILE A 49 -9.96 -21.06 -10.49
N PRO A 50 -9.92 -22.31 -11.01
CA PRO A 50 -9.96 -22.56 -12.46
C PRO A 50 -11.30 -22.18 -13.10
N ALA A 51 -12.40 -22.39 -12.38
CA ALA A 51 -13.73 -22.03 -12.85
C ALA A 51 -13.88 -20.51 -12.93
N THR A 52 -13.42 -19.77 -11.92
CA THR A 52 -13.40 -18.30 -11.90
C THR A 52 -12.51 -17.73 -13.00
N PHE A 53 -11.32 -18.33 -13.24
CA PHE A 53 -10.46 -17.95 -14.35
C PHE A 53 -11.14 -18.14 -15.70
N LYS A 54 -11.74 -19.32 -15.92
CA LYS A 54 -12.50 -19.62 -17.14
C LYS A 54 -13.68 -18.66 -17.32
N ASP A 55 -14.38 -18.32 -16.25
CA ASP A 55 -15.51 -17.36 -16.27
C ASP A 55 -15.04 -15.95 -16.68
N ILE A 56 -13.92 -15.47 -16.11
CA ILE A 56 -13.35 -14.16 -16.47
C ILE A 56 -12.88 -14.14 -17.92
N VAL A 57 -12.18 -15.17 -18.37
CA VAL A 57 -11.63 -15.26 -19.74
C VAL A 57 -12.74 -15.43 -20.79
N SER A 58 -13.81 -16.16 -20.46
CA SER A 58 -14.92 -16.45 -21.39
C SER A 58 -16.02 -15.40 -21.40
N LYS A 59 -16.31 -14.75 -20.28
CA LYS A 59 -17.39 -13.74 -20.16
C LYS A 59 -16.88 -12.30 -20.11
N GLY A 60 -15.61 -12.09 -19.78
CA GLY A 60 -15.01 -10.76 -19.68
C GLY A 60 -14.86 -10.11 -21.05
N LYS A 61 -15.36 -8.88 -21.20
CA LYS A 61 -15.29 -8.10 -22.45
C LYS A 61 -14.25 -6.96 -22.39
N GLY A 62 -13.55 -6.79 -21.27
CA GLY A 62 -12.46 -5.82 -21.13
C GLY A 62 -11.22 -6.18 -21.96
N PHE A 63 -10.45 -5.16 -22.38
CA PHE A 63 -9.46 -5.18 -23.48
C PHE A 63 -9.77 -6.23 -24.59
N THR A 64 -11.06 -6.23 -24.95
CA THR A 64 -11.78 -7.01 -25.96
C THR A 64 -11.62 -8.53 -25.95
N GLY A 65 -11.45 -9.11 -24.75
CA GLY A 65 -11.79 -10.50 -24.45
C GLY A 65 -10.65 -11.52 -24.46
N GLY A 66 -10.91 -12.69 -23.87
CA GLY A 66 -9.90 -13.71 -23.63
C GLY A 66 -9.04 -13.38 -22.41
N VAL A 67 -7.75 -13.71 -22.45
CA VAL A 67 -6.84 -13.54 -21.30
C VAL A 67 -6.65 -12.06 -20.91
N TYR A 68 -6.85 -11.12 -21.84
CA TYR A 68 -6.75 -9.68 -21.59
C TYR A 68 -7.86 -9.14 -20.70
N SER A 69 -8.97 -9.86 -20.54
CA SER A 69 -10.03 -9.46 -19.60
C SER A 69 -9.52 -9.47 -18.15
N LEU A 70 -8.43 -10.19 -17.84
CA LEU A 70 -7.78 -10.16 -16.53
C LEU A 70 -7.22 -8.78 -16.15
N TYR A 71 -6.98 -7.90 -17.13
CA TYR A 71 -6.42 -6.57 -16.95
C TYR A 71 -7.47 -5.44 -16.96
N GLU A 72 -8.75 -5.78 -17.07
CA GLU A 72 -9.81 -4.76 -17.05
C GLU A 72 -9.88 -4.08 -15.67
N GLY A 73 -9.89 -2.74 -15.67
CA GLY A 73 -9.80 -1.94 -14.44
C GLY A 73 -8.38 -1.55 -14.03
N ILE A 74 -7.34 -1.89 -14.80
CA ILE A 74 -5.94 -1.57 -14.45
C ILE A 74 -5.59 -0.08 -14.53
N LEU A 75 -6.27 0.68 -15.39
CA LEU A 75 -5.99 2.12 -15.59
C LEU A 75 -6.18 2.94 -14.30
N PRO A 76 -7.32 2.88 -13.59
CA PRO A 76 -7.47 3.57 -12.31
C PRO A 76 -6.48 3.05 -11.25
N MET A 77 -6.09 1.77 -11.29
CA MET A 77 -5.06 1.26 -10.36
C MET A 77 -3.68 1.85 -10.62
N THR A 78 -3.31 1.98 -11.89
CA THR A 78 -2.04 2.55 -12.33
C THR A 78 -1.99 4.04 -11.97
N ALA A 79 -3.07 4.78 -12.24
CA ALA A 79 -3.20 6.18 -11.84
C ALA A 79 -3.08 6.34 -10.31
N GLU A 80 -3.80 5.51 -9.54
CA GLU A 80 -3.69 5.52 -8.08
C GLU A 80 -2.25 5.32 -7.61
N ALA A 81 -1.52 4.34 -8.17
CA ALA A 81 -0.14 4.05 -7.79
C ALA A 81 0.80 5.25 -8.03
N VAL A 82 0.65 5.95 -9.16
CA VAL A 82 1.45 7.14 -9.47
C VAL A 82 1.12 8.31 -8.53
N PHE A 83 -0.18 8.61 -8.35
CA PHE A 83 -0.60 9.71 -7.46
C PHE A 83 -0.22 9.47 -6.01
N LYS A 84 -0.34 8.21 -5.55
CA LYS A 84 0.09 7.75 -4.24
C LYS A 84 1.58 8.05 -3.99
N VAL A 85 2.45 7.67 -4.93
CA VAL A 85 3.89 7.90 -4.79
C VAL A 85 4.18 9.40 -4.74
N GLY A 86 3.57 10.19 -5.63
CA GLY A 86 3.76 11.64 -5.67
C GLY A 86 3.39 12.33 -4.35
N ILE A 87 2.17 12.08 -3.84
CA ILE A 87 1.69 12.68 -2.59
C ILE A 87 2.51 12.23 -1.39
N ARG A 88 2.90 10.95 -1.34
CA ARG A 88 3.76 10.44 -0.26
C ARG A 88 5.12 11.15 -0.23
N TYR A 89 5.78 11.28 -1.38
CA TYR A 89 7.07 11.97 -1.43
C TYR A 89 6.93 13.44 -1.04
N PHE A 90 5.91 14.12 -1.55
CA PHE A 90 5.63 15.52 -1.21
C PHE A 90 5.35 15.71 0.29
N ALA A 91 4.46 14.90 0.86
CA ALA A 91 4.13 14.96 2.28
C ALA A 91 5.34 14.63 3.18
N PHE A 92 6.18 13.68 2.75
CA PHE A 92 7.40 13.34 3.46
C PHE A 92 8.44 14.46 3.41
N SER A 93 8.66 15.07 2.23
CA SER A 93 9.58 16.21 2.10
C SER A 93 9.12 17.41 2.92
N TRP A 94 7.82 17.72 2.85
CA TRP A 94 7.22 18.79 3.62
C TRP A 94 7.36 18.56 5.12
N PHE A 95 7.04 17.35 5.61
CA PHE A 95 7.21 17.02 7.02
C PHE A 95 8.67 17.12 7.47
N THR A 96 9.59 16.58 6.67
CA THR A 96 11.02 16.60 7.00
C THR A 96 11.56 18.03 7.05
N GLU A 97 11.08 18.91 6.17
CA GLU A 97 11.42 20.33 6.16
C GLU A 97 10.89 21.06 7.40
N GLN A 98 9.62 20.84 7.77
CA GLN A 98 9.04 21.41 8.98
C GLN A 98 9.74 20.90 10.24
N TYR A 99 9.97 19.58 10.32
CA TYR A 99 10.68 18.98 11.45
C TYR A 99 12.10 19.51 11.59
N LYS A 100 12.82 19.68 10.47
CA LYS A 100 14.11 20.37 10.46
C LYS A 100 13.94 21.80 10.98
N ASN A 101 13.04 22.61 10.43
CA ASN A 101 12.92 24.01 10.86
C ASN A 101 12.55 24.17 12.35
N THR A 102 11.77 23.24 12.93
CA THR A 102 11.35 23.28 14.34
C THR A 102 12.41 22.72 15.30
N VAL A 103 13.14 21.67 14.91
CA VAL A 103 14.09 20.96 15.81
C VAL A 103 15.55 21.36 15.54
N TYR A 104 15.90 21.66 14.30
CA TYR A 104 17.25 22.03 13.80
C TYR A 104 17.60 23.49 14.10
N ASN A 105 17.27 24.03 15.28
CA ASN A 105 17.61 25.40 15.70
C ASN A 105 19.15 25.57 15.86
N GLY A 106 19.92 25.38 14.78
CA GLY A 106 21.38 25.35 14.71
C GLY A 106 22.05 24.03 15.11
N ARG A 107 21.32 22.97 15.51
CA ARG A 107 21.91 21.70 15.99
C ARG A 107 21.87 20.57 14.95
N THR A 108 22.97 19.86 14.79
CA THR A 108 22.99 18.57 14.07
C THR A 108 22.18 17.52 14.83
N LEU A 109 21.19 16.93 14.15
CA LEU A 109 20.38 15.84 14.68
C LEU A 109 21.28 14.66 15.08
N THR A 110 21.05 14.14 16.28
CA THR A 110 21.63 12.88 16.70
C THR A 110 21.11 11.77 15.77
N LYS A 111 21.91 10.74 15.49
CA LYS A 111 21.52 9.64 14.59
C LYS A 111 20.15 9.02 14.92
N GLY A 112 19.81 8.93 16.22
CA GLY A 112 18.50 8.47 16.69
C GLY A 112 17.34 9.44 16.39
N GLU A 113 17.55 10.75 16.50
CA GLU A 113 16.52 11.77 16.23
C GLU A 113 16.23 11.86 14.72
N GLY A 114 17.25 11.75 13.87
CA GLY A 114 17.07 11.68 12.42
C GLY A 114 16.29 10.43 11.99
N PHE A 115 16.50 9.32 12.69
CA PHE A 115 15.73 8.10 12.47
C PHE A 115 14.26 8.26 12.89
N VAL A 116 13.99 8.76 14.09
CA VAL A 116 12.62 9.04 14.57
C VAL A 116 11.91 10.03 13.65
N SER A 117 12.61 11.06 13.16
CA SER A 117 12.08 12.00 12.17
C SER A 117 11.64 11.29 10.87
N ASN A 118 12.48 10.40 10.33
CA ASN A 118 12.13 9.62 9.14
C ASN A 118 10.96 8.67 9.39
N LEU A 119 10.84 8.08 10.59
CA LEU A 119 9.71 7.24 10.94
C LEU A 119 8.41 8.02 11.03
N VAL A 120 8.40 9.11 11.82
CA VAL A 120 7.21 9.95 12.02
C VAL A 120 6.82 10.61 10.70
N GLY A 121 7.80 11.09 9.92
CA GLY A 121 7.57 11.63 8.59
C GLY A 121 7.02 10.59 7.62
N GLY A 122 7.50 9.34 7.69
CA GLY A 122 6.98 8.23 6.91
C GLY A 122 5.52 7.90 7.27
N ALA A 123 5.19 7.87 8.56
CA ALA A 123 3.84 7.64 9.05
C ALA A 123 2.88 8.79 8.69
N PHE A 124 3.34 10.04 8.83
CA PHE A 124 2.60 11.23 8.43
C PHE A 124 2.32 11.21 6.92
N ALA A 125 3.35 11.00 6.11
CA ALA A 125 3.23 10.94 4.66
C ALA A 125 2.28 9.81 4.22
N GLY A 126 2.37 8.63 4.83
CA GLY A 126 1.47 7.51 4.56
C GLY A 126 0.02 7.78 4.96
N THR A 127 -0.21 8.56 6.02
CA THR A 127 -1.56 8.95 6.46
C THR A 127 -2.20 9.95 5.50
N ILE A 128 -1.46 10.99 5.09
CA ILE A 128 -1.92 11.97 4.09
C ILE A 128 -2.19 11.31 2.75
N GLU A 129 -1.27 10.47 2.28
CA GLU A 129 -1.44 9.66 1.07
C GLU A 129 -2.71 8.80 1.15
N SER A 130 -2.91 8.13 2.28
CA SER A 130 -4.08 7.28 2.47
C SER A 130 -5.38 8.07 2.43
N PHE A 131 -5.40 9.23 3.08
CA PHE A 131 -6.57 10.09 3.13
C PHE A 131 -6.94 10.66 1.75
N VAL A 132 -5.95 11.20 1.02
CA VAL A 132 -6.20 11.92 -0.23
C VAL A 132 -6.43 10.97 -1.41
N VAL A 133 -5.70 9.86 -1.48
CA VAL A 133 -5.71 8.97 -2.65
C VAL A 133 -6.34 7.64 -2.36
N VAL A 134 -5.86 6.93 -1.33
CA VAL A 134 -6.22 5.52 -1.13
C VAL A 134 -7.68 5.34 -0.79
N ILE A 135 -8.22 6.10 0.17
CA ILE A 135 -9.62 5.96 0.60
C ILE A 135 -10.61 6.16 -0.57
N PRO A 136 -10.58 7.27 -1.33
CA PRO A 136 -11.53 7.45 -2.43
C PRO A 136 -11.31 6.43 -3.54
N CYS A 137 -10.06 6.10 -3.89
CA CYS A 137 -9.79 5.15 -4.96
C CYS A 137 -10.15 3.71 -4.58
N GLU A 138 -9.90 3.29 -3.33
CA GLU A 138 -10.26 1.96 -2.82
C GLU A 138 -11.80 1.80 -2.83
N LEU A 139 -12.56 2.82 -2.43
CA LEU A 139 -14.02 2.79 -2.50
C LEU A 139 -14.51 2.64 -3.96
N LEU A 140 -13.98 3.45 -4.87
CA LEU A 140 -14.37 3.41 -6.28
C LEU A 140 -14.01 2.07 -6.93
N LYS A 141 -12.84 1.51 -6.60
CA LYS A 141 -12.42 0.17 -7.06
C LYS A 141 -13.38 -0.91 -6.59
N VAL A 142 -13.74 -0.91 -5.30
CA VAL A 142 -14.68 -1.90 -4.75
C VAL A 142 -16.04 -1.77 -5.44
N ARG A 143 -16.57 -0.56 -5.64
CA ARG A 143 -17.86 -0.37 -6.33
C ARG A 143 -17.80 -0.80 -7.81
N HIS A 144 -16.73 -0.46 -8.50
CA HIS A 144 -16.53 -0.84 -9.90
C HIS A 144 -16.43 -2.36 -10.08
N MET A 145 -15.77 -3.07 -9.16
CA MET A 145 -15.62 -4.53 -9.22
C MET A 145 -16.87 -5.31 -8.79
N THR A 146 -17.74 -4.70 -7.99
CA THR A 146 -18.96 -5.35 -7.46
C THR A 146 -20.19 -5.14 -8.35
N GLN A 147 -20.23 -4.08 -9.16
CA GLN A 147 -21.36 -3.86 -10.08
C GLN A 147 -21.24 -4.76 -11.32
N GLU A 148 -22.29 -5.54 -11.60
CA GLU A 148 -22.38 -6.41 -12.80
C GLU A 148 -22.52 -5.61 -14.10
N HIS A 149 -22.87 -4.32 -14.03
CA HIS A 149 -23.01 -3.46 -15.19
C HIS A 149 -21.69 -2.75 -15.53
N ASN A 150 -21.32 -2.87 -16.81
CA ASN A 150 -20.15 -2.35 -17.51
C ASN A 150 -20.05 -0.80 -17.52
N LYS A 151 -20.10 -0.17 -16.35
CA LYS A 151 -19.93 1.28 -16.19
C LYS A 151 -18.45 1.63 -16.09
N SER A 152 -18.01 2.59 -16.88
CA SER A 152 -16.66 3.15 -16.78
C SER A 152 -16.41 3.73 -15.39
N PHE A 153 -15.16 3.66 -14.91
CA PHE A 153 -14.73 4.18 -13.61
C PHE A 153 -15.15 5.65 -13.40
N GLY A 154 -15.10 6.47 -14.45
CA GLY A 154 -15.54 7.87 -14.40
C GLY A 154 -17.04 8.04 -14.19
N THR A 155 -17.87 7.12 -14.70
CA THR A 155 -19.30 7.11 -14.46
C THR A 155 -19.61 6.71 -13.02
N VAL A 156 -18.92 5.69 -12.50
CA VAL A 156 -19.04 5.30 -11.07
C VAL A 156 -18.66 6.47 -10.17
N PHE A 157 -17.59 7.20 -10.49
CA PHE A 157 -17.19 8.39 -9.74
C PHE A 157 -18.27 9.50 -9.76
N LYS A 158 -18.84 9.79 -10.94
CA LYS A 158 -19.92 10.77 -11.08
C LYS A 158 -21.18 10.35 -10.33
N ASP A 159 -21.55 9.07 -10.40
CA ASP A 159 -22.70 8.51 -9.71
C ASP A 159 -22.53 8.65 -8.18
N VAL A 160 -21.36 8.30 -7.64
CA VAL A 160 -21.05 8.45 -6.21
C VAL A 160 -21.13 9.92 -5.78
N LEU A 161 -20.57 10.84 -6.57
CA LEU A 161 -20.63 12.27 -6.26
C LEU A 161 -22.06 12.82 -6.32
N ARG A 162 -22.89 12.33 -7.24
CA ARG A 162 -24.27 12.80 -7.42
C ARG A 162 -25.21 12.24 -6.35
N GLU A 163 -25.03 10.97 -5.97
CA GLU A 163 -25.92 10.28 -5.02
C GLU A 163 -25.52 10.48 -3.56
N GLU A 164 -24.21 10.50 -3.27
CA GLU A 164 -23.69 10.52 -1.89
C GLU A 164 -22.82 11.74 -1.56
N GLY A 165 -22.52 12.57 -2.55
CA GLY A 165 -21.65 13.74 -2.41
C GLY A 165 -20.20 13.38 -2.10
N PHE A 166 -19.40 14.40 -1.78
CA PHE A 166 -17.98 14.24 -1.44
C PHE A 166 -17.76 13.39 -0.19
N ARG A 167 -18.69 13.38 0.77
CA ARG A 167 -18.62 12.53 1.96
C ARG A 167 -18.82 11.04 1.63
N GLY A 168 -19.53 10.73 0.55
CA GLY A 168 -19.70 9.37 0.02
C GLY A 168 -18.36 8.69 -0.29
N LEU A 169 -17.39 9.45 -0.83
CA LEU A 169 -16.05 8.95 -1.17
C LEU A 169 -15.24 8.46 0.04
N TYR A 170 -15.61 8.90 1.24
CA TYR A 170 -14.92 8.55 2.49
C TYR A 170 -15.70 7.52 3.33
N LYS A 171 -16.79 6.94 2.82
CA LYS A 171 -17.50 5.86 3.52
C LYS A 171 -16.58 4.65 3.67
N GLY A 172 -16.38 4.21 4.92
CA GLY A 172 -15.41 3.16 5.27
C GLY A 172 -13.97 3.65 5.39
N GLY A 173 -13.71 4.94 5.15
CA GLY A 173 -12.38 5.55 5.21
C GLY A 173 -11.74 5.47 6.58
N SER A 174 -12.50 5.59 7.68
CA SER A 174 -11.99 5.45 9.05
C SER A 174 -11.36 4.08 9.30
N ALA A 175 -12.02 3.02 8.83
CA ALA A 175 -11.51 1.66 8.98
C ALA A 175 -10.34 1.37 8.03
N THR A 176 -10.21 2.09 6.91
CA THR A 176 -9.03 2.01 6.04
C THR A 176 -7.85 2.80 6.61
N LEU A 177 -8.09 3.98 7.17
CA LEU A 177 -7.09 4.76 7.90
C LEU A 177 -6.55 3.99 9.09
N LEU A 178 -7.43 3.40 9.91
CA LEU A 178 -7.00 2.60 11.05
C LEU A 178 -6.09 1.46 10.61
N ARG A 179 -6.47 0.72 9.54
CA ARG A 179 -5.64 -0.33 8.94
C ARG A 179 -4.29 0.19 8.46
N GLN A 180 -4.24 1.37 7.85
CA GLN A 180 -3.00 1.97 7.36
C GLN A 180 -2.11 2.39 8.53
N ILE A 181 -2.68 3.05 9.54
CA ILE A 181 -1.97 3.47 10.74
C ILE A 181 -1.36 2.27 11.46
N THR A 182 -2.16 1.23 11.75
CA THR A 182 -1.66 0.02 12.42
C THR A 182 -0.60 -0.70 11.61
N ASN A 183 -0.74 -0.74 10.28
CA ASN A 183 0.27 -1.33 9.40
C ASN A 183 1.60 -0.56 9.47
N HIS A 184 1.59 0.77 9.44
CA HIS A 184 2.81 1.58 9.54
C HIS A 184 3.42 1.52 10.95
N MET A 185 2.60 1.54 12.00
CA MET A 185 3.04 1.47 13.40
C MET A 185 3.81 0.20 13.73
N ILE A 186 3.59 -0.89 12.99
CA ILE A 186 4.25 -2.18 13.25
C ILE A 186 5.36 -2.41 12.25
N ARG A 187 5.07 -2.19 10.96
CA ARG A 187 6.03 -2.46 9.89
C ARG A 187 7.30 -1.64 10.06
N PHE A 188 7.21 -0.36 10.42
CA PHE A 188 8.39 0.48 10.55
C PHE A 188 9.28 0.10 11.75
N PRO A 189 8.76 -0.01 12.99
CA PRO A 189 9.58 -0.47 14.12
C PRO A 189 10.14 -1.88 13.93
N THR A 190 9.36 -2.82 13.37
CA THR A 190 9.87 -4.17 13.11
C THR A 190 10.98 -4.16 12.05
N PHE A 191 10.80 -3.40 10.96
CA PHE A 191 11.85 -3.25 9.96
C PHE A 191 13.13 -2.68 10.60
N TYR A 192 13.00 -1.65 11.43
CA TYR A 192 14.12 -1.06 12.13
C TYR A 192 14.84 -2.04 13.05
N ALA A 193 14.10 -2.69 13.96
CA ALA A 193 14.68 -3.65 14.90
C ALA A 193 15.46 -4.75 14.18
N ILE A 194 14.96 -5.24 13.05
CA ILE A 194 15.64 -6.25 12.24
C ILE A 194 16.89 -5.66 11.57
N THR A 195 16.78 -4.48 10.96
CA THR A 195 17.95 -3.86 10.30
C THR A 195 19.03 -3.44 11.29
N ASP A 196 18.66 -2.98 12.49
CA ASP A 196 19.59 -2.62 13.57
C ASP A 196 20.33 -3.85 14.09
N TYR A 197 19.58 -4.94 14.30
CA TYR A 197 20.17 -6.25 14.62
C TYR A 197 21.13 -6.74 13.54
N LEU A 198 20.75 -6.67 12.26
CA LEU A 198 21.60 -7.08 11.13
C LEU A 198 22.84 -6.21 10.99
N LYS A 199 22.74 -4.92 11.31
CA LYS A 199 23.85 -3.95 11.29
C LYS A 199 24.74 -4.02 12.52
N LYS A 200 24.36 -4.79 13.56
CA LYS A 200 25.08 -4.88 14.84
C LYS A 200 25.37 -3.49 15.46
N GLY A 201 24.47 -2.53 15.27
CA GLY A 201 24.63 -1.14 15.72
C GLY A 201 25.47 -0.24 14.80
N ASP A 202 26.12 -0.77 13.77
CA ASP A 202 26.84 0.04 12.78
C ASP A 202 25.93 0.48 11.63
N HIS A 203 25.35 1.67 11.81
CA HIS A 203 24.45 2.27 10.84
C HIS A 203 25.13 2.79 9.56
N SER A 204 26.46 2.78 9.48
CA SER A 204 27.21 3.16 8.27
C SER A 204 27.27 2.04 7.22
N VAL A 205 26.97 0.80 7.61
CA VAL A 205 26.96 -0.35 6.71
C VAL A 205 25.69 -0.33 5.85
N HIS A 206 25.89 -0.28 4.53
CA HIS A 206 24.84 -0.54 3.56
C HIS A 206 24.55 -2.05 3.52
N LEU A 207 23.33 -2.43 3.93
CA LEU A 207 22.90 -3.82 3.87
C LEU A 207 22.74 -4.26 2.41
N PRO A 208 23.23 -5.44 2.02
CA PRO A 208 22.97 -6.02 0.71
C PRO A 208 21.46 -6.21 0.49
N VAL A 209 21.07 -6.22 -0.79
CA VAL A 209 19.66 -6.25 -1.23
C VAL A 209 18.88 -7.38 -0.57
N TRP A 210 19.45 -8.59 -0.49
CA TRP A 210 18.79 -9.74 0.13
C TRP A 210 18.48 -9.52 1.63
N GLN A 211 19.34 -8.81 2.37
CA GLN A 211 19.11 -8.50 3.79
C GLN A 211 18.01 -7.45 3.97
N ASN A 212 17.95 -6.45 3.09
CA ASN A 212 16.85 -5.48 3.10
C ASN A 212 15.52 -6.12 2.70
N LEU A 213 15.54 -7.07 1.76
CA LEU A 213 14.36 -7.85 1.37
C LEU A 213 13.87 -8.77 2.48
N THR A 214 14.77 -9.47 3.18
CA THR A 214 14.38 -10.30 4.34
C THR A 214 13.86 -9.45 5.49
N ALA A 215 14.51 -8.34 5.82
CA ALA A 215 14.02 -7.40 6.83
C ALA A 215 12.64 -6.83 6.45
N GLY A 216 12.45 -6.44 5.18
CA GLY A 216 11.18 -5.95 4.65
C GLY A 216 10.08 -7.02 4.65
N GLY A 217 10.42 -8.26 4.31
CA GLY A 217 9.52 -9.42 4.31
C GLY A 217 9.08 -9.81 5.71
N LEU A 218 10.01 -9.89 6.67
CA LEU A 218 9.72 -10.17 8.07
C LEU A 218 8.90 -9.05 8.72
N ALA A 219 9.24 -7.78 8.43
CA ALA A 219 8.45 -6.64 8.89
C ALA A 219 7.03 -6.64 8.33
N GLY A 220 6.86 -6.96 7.04
CA GLY A 220 5.55 -7.11 6.41
C GLY A 220 4.76 -8.32 6.94
N THR A 221 5.46 -9.40 7.30
CA THR A 221 4.87 -10.59 7.93
C THR A 221 4.36 -10.27 9.32
N ALA A 222 5.17 -9.61 10.15
CA ALA A 222 4.78 -9.19 11.49
C ALA A 222 3.59 -8.22 11.47
N SER A 223 3.62 -7.22 10.58
CA SER A 223 2.50 -6.28 10.44
C SER A 223 1.23 -6.96 9.94
N THR A 224 1.36 -7.97 9.07
CA THR A 224 0.24 -8.78 8.60
C THR A 224 -0.34 -9.64 9.72
N LEU A 225 0.50 -10.30 10.52
CA LEU A 225 0.06 -11.14 11.64
C LEU A 225 -0.72 -10.35 12.69
N PHE A 226 -0.29 -9.12 12.98
CA PHE A 226 -0.99 -8.26 13.93
C PHE A 226 -2.29 -7.68 13.36
N ASN A 227 -2.31 -7.32 12.08
CA ASN A 227 -3.51 -6.74 11.47
C ASN A 227 -4.56 -7.77 11.07
N ASN A 228 -4.20 -9.05 10.93
CA ASN A 228 -5.11 -10.07 10.43
C ASN A 228 -6.39 -10.24 11.27
N PRO A 229 -6.35 -10.23 12.63
CA PRO A 229 -7.56 -10.27 13.44
C PRO A 229 -8.51 -9.08 13.16
N LEU A 230 -7.97 -7.87 13.08
CA LEU A 230 -8.74 -6.65 12.81
C LEU A 230 -9.39 -6.70 11.43
N ASP A 231 -8.64 -7.12 10.42
CA ASP A 231 -9.15 -7.26 9.05
C ASP A 231 -10.21 -8.37 8.94
N THR A 232 -10.05 -9.47 9.69
CA THR A 232 -11.05 -10.56 9.74
C THR A 232 -12.36 -10.11 10.36
N ILE A 233 -12.30 -9.39 11.49
CA ILE A 233 -13.49 -8.82 12.15
C ILE A 233 -14.18 -7.82 11.22
N LYS A 234 -13.42 -6.90 10.61
CA LYS A 234 -13.95 -5.90 9.66
C LYS A 234 -14.64 -6.58 8.47
N THR A 235 -14.01 -7.60 7.88
CA THR A 235 -14.55 -8.29 6.71
C THR A 235 -15.85 -9.05 7.05
N ARG A 236 -15.92 -9.72 8.22
CA ARG A 236 -17.17 -10.38 8.66
C ARG A 236 -18.28 -9.37 8.92
N MET A 237 -17.97 -8.27 9.61
CA MET A 237 -18.93 -7.20 9.88
C MET A 237 -19.49 -6.58 8.58
N GLN A 238 -18.65 -6.43 7.55
CA GLN A 238 -19.10 -5.96 6.23
C GLN A 238 -19.98 -6.99 5.49
N LYS A 239 -19.75 -8.29 5.69
CA LYS A 239 -20.56 -9.36 5.08
C LYS A 239 -21.92 -9.57 5.75
N GLN A 240 -21.99 -9.45 7.07
CA GLN A 240 -23.21 -9.70 7.85
C GLN A 240 -24.16 -8.49 7.93
N GLY A 241 -23.75 -7.31 7.44
CA GLY A 241 -24.55 -6.09 7.43
C GLY A 241 -24.52 -5.31 8.76
N GLN A 242 -25.12 -4.11 8.76
CA GLN A 242 -25.01 -3.13 9.85
C GLN A 242 -25.63 -3.55 11.21
N ASN A 243 -26.28 -4.71 11.30
CA ASN A 243 -27.01 -5.13 12.50
C ASN A 243 -26.17 -5.85 13.57
N GLN A 244 -24.86 -6.04 13.35
CA GLN A 244 -23.99 -6.69 14.33
C GLN A 244 -22.91 -5.75 14.89
N THR A 245 -22.78 -5.77 16.21
CA THR A 245 -21.70 -5.09 16.93
C THR A 245 -20.38 -5.86 16.75
N SER A 246 -19.24 -5.17 16.75
CA SER A 246 -17.92 -5.82 16.61
C SER A 246 -17.69 -6.92 17.66
N MET A 247 -18.26 -6.77 18.86
CA MET A 247 -18.17 -7.76 19.93
C MET A 247 -18.96 -9.05 19.62
N GLN A 248 -20.11 -8.95 18.94
CA GLN A 248 -20.88 -10.10 18.51
C GLN A 248 -20.11 -10.90 17.45
N VAL A 249 -19.52 -10.20 16.47
CA VAL A 249 -18.68 -10.82 15.43
C VAL A 249 -17.46 -11.52 16.04
N VAL A 250 -16.80 -10.91 17.03
CA VAL A 250 -15.67 -11.53 17.75
C VAL A 250 -16.11 -12.82 18.46
N ARG A 251 -17.25 -12.79 19.16
CA ARG A 251 -17.80 -13.98 19.84
C ARG A 251 -18.18 -15.08 18.85
N GLU A 252 -18.72 -14.72 17.69
CA GLU A 252 -19.09 -15.68 16.65
C GLU A 252 -17.85 -16.32 16.01
N ILE A 253 -16.83 -15.53 15.66
CA ILE A 253 -15.55 -16.06 15.17
C ILE A 253 -14.96 -17.06 16.16
N TYR A 254 -14.96 -16.69 17.45
CA TYR A 254 -14.41 -17.53 18.51
C TYR A 254 -15.23 -18.81 18.70
N LYS A 255 -16.57 -18.75 18.61
CA LYS A 255 -17.44 -19.93 18.72
C LYS A 255 -17.30 -20.89 17.55
N GLU A 256 -17.15 -20.39 16.32
CA GLU A 256 -17.09 -21.23 15.12
C GLU A 256 -15.72 -21.85 14.88
N ASN A 257 -14.65 -21.05 15.00
CA ASN A 257 -13.30 -21.43 14.56
C ASN A 257 -12.24 -21.24 15.65
N GLY A 258 -12.65 -20.88 16.87
CA GLY A 258 -11.73 -20.59 17.98
C GLY A 258 -10.77 -19.43 17.65
N LEU A 259 -9.60 -19.45 18.32
CA LEU A 259 -8.54 -18.47 18.09
C LEU A 259 -7.98 -18.52 16.65
N LYS A 260 -7.98 -19.69 16.02
CA LYS A 260 -7.47 -19.86 14.64
C LYS A 260 -8.32 -19.09 13.61
N GLY A 261 -9.60 -18.86 13.90
CA GLY A 261 -10.50 -18.07 13.05
C GLY A 261 -10.01 -16.66 12.78
N PHE A 262 -9.32 -16.02 13.73
CA PHE A 262 -8.78 -14.65 13.57
C PHE A 262 -7.56 -14.57 12.64
N TRP A 263 -6.84 -15.68 12.47
CA TRP A 263 -5.69 -15.78 11.55
C TRP A 263 -6.02 -16.47 10.22
N ALA A 264 -7.31 -16.74 9.97
CA ALA A 264 -7.78 -17.25 8.70
C ALA A 264 -7.37 -16.28 7.56
N GLY A 265 -6.78 -16.82 6.49
CA GLY A 265 -6.30 -16.03 5.34
C GLY A 265 -4.96 -15.30 5.54
N CYS A 266 -4.27 -15.50 6.67
CA CYS A 266 -2.97 -14.87 6.91
C CYS A 266 -1.87 -15.43 5.99
N VAL A 267 -1.85 -16.75 5.77
CA VAL A 267 -0.86 -17.45 4.92
C VAL A 267 -0.78 -16.87 3.50
N PRO A 268 -1.88 -16.78 2.71
CA PRO A 268 -1.80 -16.21 1.36
C PRO A 268 -1.39 -14.73 1.36
N ARG A 269 -1.66 -14.00 2.44
CA ARG A 269 -1.27 -12.60 2.58
C ARG A 269 0.24 -12.45 2.80
N ILE A 270 0.81 -13.28 3.67
CA ILE A 270 2.27 -13.34 3.90
C ILE A 270 3.00 -13.78 2.63
N LEU A 271 2.49 -14.83 1.96
CA LEU A 271 3.08 -15.33 0.71
C LEU A 271 3.11 -14.28 -0.40
N ARG A 272 2.15 -13.35 -0.42
CA ARG A 272 2.15 -12.23 -1.39
C ARG A 272 3.18 -11.16 -1.06
N VAL A 273 3.52 -10.94 0.21
CA VAL A 273 4.44 -9.85 0.61
C VAL A 273 5.80 -10.03 -0.07
N ALA A 274 6.37 -11.25 -0.07
CA ALA A 274 7.70 -11.47 -0.61
C ALA A 274 7.81 -11.19 -2.13
N PRO A 275 6.96 -11.74 -3.01
CA PRO A 275 6.98 -11.46 -4.45
C PRO A 275 6.75 -9.98 -4.78
N GLY A 276 5.75 -9.33 -4.18
CA GLY A 276 5.46 -7.91 -4.46
C GLY A 276 6.61 -6.98 -4.05
N GLN A 277 7.26 -7.28 -2.93
CA GLN A 277 8.45 -6.55 -2.50
C GLN A 277 9.64 -6.79 -3.44
N ALA A 278 9.84 -8.03 -3.91
CA ALA A 278 10.90 -8.36 -4.85
C ALA A 278 10.73 -7.63 -6.19
N ILE A 279 9.52 -7.62 -6.75
CA ILE A 279 9.20 -6.92 -8.01
C ILE A 279 9.45 -5.42 -7.85
N THR A 280 8.92 -4.82 -6.79
CA THR A 280 9.08 -3.37 -6.57
C THR A 280 10.55 -2.98 -6.48
N TRP A 281 11.35 -3.73 -5.71
CA TRP A 281 12.78 -3.46 -5.56
C TRP A 281 13.54 -3.65 -6.87
N ALA A 282 13.32 -4.76 -7.59
CA ALA A 282 13.99 -5.03 -8.86
C ALA A 282 13.74 -3.91 -9.88
N VAL A 283 12.49 -3.43 -9.98
CA VAL A 283 12.15 -2.34 -10.90
C VAL A 283 12.77 -1.01 -10.46
N VAL A 284 12.79 -0.70 -9.15
CA VAL A 284 13.48 0.49 -8.66
C VAL A 284 14.96 0.44 -9.01
N GLU A 285 15.65 -0.68 -8.80
CA GLU A 285 17.07 -0.84 -9.11
C GLU A 285 17.35 -0.67 -10.61
N LEU A 286 16.56 -1.31 -11.47
CA LEU A 286 16.70 -1.18 -12.93
C LEU A 286 16.50 0.26 -13.39
N VAL A 287 15.43 0.93 -12.92
CA VAL A 287 15.13 2.31 -13.30
C VAL A 287 16.19 3.27 -12.76
N MET A 288 16.64 3.07 -11.51
CA MET A 288 17.69 3.89 -10.93
C MET A 288 19.04 3.68 -11.62
N GLY A 289 19.37 2.45 -12.03
CA GLY A 289 20.55 2.14 -12.83
C GLY A 289 20.53 2.83 -14.19
N PHE A 290 19.37 2.91 -14.83
CA PHE A 290 19.20 3.64 -16.08
C PHE A 290 19.25 5.17 -15.91
N LEU A 291 18.68 5.70 -14.82
CA LEU A 291 18.64 7.14 -14.53
C LEU A 291 19.95 7.69 -13.94
N GLN A 292 20.77 6.85 -13.30
CA GLN A 292 22.06 7.21 -12.70
C GLN A 292 23.17 6.24 -13.16
N PRO A 293 23.54 6.23 -14.45
CA PRO A 293 24.56 5.32 -14.97
C PRO A 293 25.95 5.51 -14.33
N ASN A 294 26.22 6.67 -13.71
CA ASN A 294 27.54 7.02 -13.14
C ASN A 294 27.71 6.73 -11.62
N LYS A 295 26.89 5.86 -11.01
CA LYS A 295 27.07 5.46 -9.59
C LYS A 295 27.47 4.00 -9.36
N SER A 296 27.91 3.30 -10.39
CA SER A 296 28.64 2.05 -10.22
C SER A 296 30.13 2.36 -9.98
N HIS A 297 30.50 2.49 -8.70
CA HIS A 297 31.74 1.99 -8.06
C HIS A 297 31.80 2.47 -6.61
#